data_AF-A0A2H0CPU7-F1
#
_entry.id   AF-A0A2H0CPU7-F1
#
_cell.length_a   1.000
_cell.length_b   1.000
_cell.length_c   1.000
_cell.angle_alpha   90.00
_cell.angle_beta   90.00
_cell.angle_gamma   90.00
#
_symmetry.space_group_name_H-M   'P 1'
#
loop_
_entity.id
_entity.type
_entity.pdbx_description
1 polymer ?
#
loop_
_entity_poly.entity_id
_entity_poly.type
_entity_poly.pdbx_seq_one_letter_code
_entity_poly.pdbx_strand_id
1 'polypeptide(L)'
;MANREKDTRSIKGLIDEYIESYAKPKKMSWHDALRTLNKDVLPKWKYLPTADITKKDVDKLLDRVGPPSAKKTLEVLQSMFAFAVEQEILEANPCSDLLASSEATPKD
;
A
#
# COMPACT_ATOMS: atom_id res chain seq x y z
N MET A 1 -26.35 14.28 1.87
CA MET A 1 -25.50 13.47 0.98
C MET A 1 -24.98 12.28 1.77
N ALA A 2 -24.94 11.09 1.15
CA ALA A 2 -24.66 9.82 1.81
C ALA A 2 -23.37 9.86 2.64
N ASN A 3 -23.50 9.53 3.92
CA ASN A 3 -22.42 9.13 4.80
C ASN A 3 -21.79 7.86 4.20
N ARG A 4 -20.91 8.01 3.21
CA ARG A 4 -20.00 6.93 2.81
C ARG A 4 -19.09 6.76 4.01
N GLU A 5 -19.45 5.84 4.88
CA GLU A 5 -18.55 5.27 5.86
C GLU A 5 -17.35 4.75 5.05
N LYS A 6 -16.33 5.61 4.91
CA LYS A 6 -15.08 5.30 4.23
C LYS A 6 -14.45 4.22 5.08
N ASP A 7 -14.71 2.96 4.73
CA ASP A 7 -14.27 1.80 5.49
C ASP A 7 -12.78 1.56 5.22
N THR A 8 -11.96 2.52 5.66
CA THR A 8 -10.49 2.51 5.62
C THR A 8 -9.90 1.43 6.53
N ARG A 9 -10.76 0.77 7.31
CA ARG A 9 -10.45 -0.45 8.05
C ARG A 9 -9.99 -1.57 7.13
N SER A 10 -10.40 -1.56 5.86
CA SER A 10 -9.94 -2.50 4.84
C SER A 10 -8.92 -1.87 3.89
N ILE A 11 -7.99 -2.66 3.37
CA ILE A 11 -7.00 -2.16 2.38
C ILE A 11 -7.68 -1.64 1.12
N LYS A 12 -8.78 -2.25 0.67
CA LYS A 12 -9.55 -1.71 -0.46
C LYS A 12 -10.07 -0.30 -0.16
N GLY A 13 -10.63 -0.08 1.03
CA GLY A 13 -11.13 1.24 1.43
C GLY A 13 -10.01 2.26 1.59
N LEU A 14 -8.86 1.84 2.15
CA LEU A 14 -7.69 2.71 2.25
C LEU A 14 -7.15 3.11 0.86
N ILE A 15 -7.09 2.19 -0.10
CA ILE A 15 -6.64 2.49 -1.47
C ILE A 15 -7.56 3.53 -2.11
N ASP A 16 -8.88 3.37 -1.97
CA ASP A 16 -9.86 4.31 -2.52
C ASP A 16 -9.64 5.70 -1.93
N GLU A 17 -9.58 5.80 -0.59
CA GLU A 17 -9.34 7.05 0.13
C GLU A 17 -7.99 7.70 -0.22
N TYR A 18 -6.92 6.91 -0.26
CA TYR A 18 -5.60 7.38 -0.67
C TYR A 18 -5.63 7.97 -2.08
N ILE A 19 -6.29 7.30 -3.02
CA ILE A 19 -6.35 7.78 -4.40
C ILE A 19 -7.21 9.05 -4.49
N GLU A 20 -8.37 9.08 -3.84
CA GLU A 20 -9.29 10.21 -3.90
C GLU A 20 -8.73 11.45 -3.19
N SER A 21 -8.22 11.29 -1.97
CA SER A 21 -7.86 12.40 -1.10
C SER A 21 -6.39 12.81 -1.20
N TYR A 22 -5.49 11.91 -1.61
CA TYR A 22 -4.05 12.19 -1.67
C TYR A 22 -3.49 12.12 -3.09
N ALA A 23 -3.68 11.01 -3.81
CA ALA A 23 -2.99 10.80 -5.09
C ALA A 23 -3.53 11.71 -6.20
N LYS A 24 -4.87 11.80 -6.36
CA LYS A 24 -5.52 12.67 -7.37
C LYS A 24 -5.07 14.13 -7.29
N PRO A 25 -5.12 14.82 -6.13
CA PRO A 25 -4.72 16.23 -6.05
C PRO A 25 -3.20 16.45 -6.13
N LYS A 26 -2.39 15.47 -5.69
CA LYS A 26 -0.94 15.67 -5.49
C LYS A 26 -0.09 15.18 -6.66
N LYS A 27 -0.52 14.16 -7.41
CA LYS A 27 0.30 13.50 -8.44
C LYS A 27 -0.48 13.29 -9.72
N MET A 28 0.02 13.79 -10.86
CA MET A 28 -0.57 13.44 -12.18
C MET A 28 -0.49 11.93 -12.48
N SER A 29 0.50 11.23 -11.94
CA SER A 29 0.71 9.79 -12.15
C SER A 29 -0.11 8.89 -11.20
N TRP A 30 -1.19 9.41 -10.58
CA TRP A 30 -2.05 8.65 -9.67
C TRP A 30 -2.64 7.39 -10.32
N HIS A 31 -2.90 7.43 -11.63
CA HIS A 31 -3.47 6.30 -12.38
C HIS A 31 -2.54 5.09 -12.40
N ASP A 32 -1.23 5.32 -12.42
CA ASP A 32 -0.23 4.26 -12.42
C ASP A 32 -0.09 3.62 -11.02
N ALA A 33 -0.12 4.46 -9.98
CA ALA A 33 -0.21 3.98 -8.60
C ALA A 33 -1.47 3.12 -8.38
N LEU A 34 -2.63 3.61 -8.83
CA LEU A 34 -3.89 2.86 -8.78
C LEU A 34 -3.78 1.53 -9.52
N ARG A 35 -3.18 1.51 -10.71
CA ARG A 35 -2.99 0.28 -11.50
C ARG A 35 -2.11 -0.74 -10.76
N THR A 36 -1.02 -0.28 -10.15
CA THR A 36 -0.10 -1.11 -9.35
C THR A 36 -0.83 -1.69 -8.13
N LEU A 37 -1.56 -0.86 -7.37
CA LEU A 37 -2.36 -1.31 -6.23
C LEU A 37 -3.46 -2.31 -6.63
N ASN A 38 -4.13 -2.09 -7.77
CA ASN A 38 -5.16 -3.02 -8.27
C ASN A 38 -4.58 -4.36 -8.71
N LYS A 39 -3.41 -4.35 -9.34
CA LYS A 39 -2.79 -5.55 -9.90
C LYS A 39 -2.12 -6.39 -8.82
N ASP A 40 -1.38 -5.76 -7.92
CA ASP A 40 -0.48 -6.46 -6.99
C ASP A 40 -1.11 -6.57 -5.58
N VAL A 41 -1.72 -5.49 -5.08
CA VAL A 41 -2.21 -5.41 -3.69
C VAL A 41 -3.63 -5.98 -3.53
N LEU A 42 -4.60 -5.52 -4.32
CA LEU A 42 -6.00 -5.96 -4.20
C LEU A 42 -6.20 -7.48 -4.26
N PRO A 43 -5.60 -8.26 -5.17
CA PRO A 43 -5.87 -9.70 -5.22
C PRO A 43 -5.44 -10.45 -3.94
N LYS A 44 -4.63 -9.83 -3.08
CA LYS A 44 -4.15 -10.42 -1.83
C LYS A 44 -4.79 -9.80 -0.60
N TRP A 45 -4.88 -8.47 -0.56
CA TRP A 45 -5.22 -7.75 0.66
C TRP A 45 -6.59 -7.06 0.60
N LYS A 46 -7.35 -7.18 -0.49
CA LYS A 46 -8.64 -6.48 -0.66
C LYS A 46 -9.57 -6.55 0.55
N TYR A 47 -9.62 -7.70 1.24
CA TYR A 47 -10.47 -7.94 2.40
C TYR A 47 -9.70 -7.95 3.74
N LEU A 48 -8.38 -7.77 3.69
CA LEU A 48 -7.58 -7.73 4.90
C LEU A 48 -7.75 -6.39 5.61
N PRO A 49 -7.74 -6.40 6.94
CA PRO A 49 -7.73 -5.17 7.71
C PRO A 49 -6.42 -4.42 7.46
N THR A 50 -6.51 -3.10 7.30
CA THR A 50 -5.34 -2.23 7.15
C THR A 50 -4.36 -2.37 8.32
N ALA A 51 -4.88 -2.50 9.54
CA ALA A 51 -4.10 -2.69 10.76
C ALA A 51 -3.43 -4.07 10.88
N ASP A 52 -3.90 -5.06 10.11
CA ASP A 52 -3.36 -6.42 10.14
C ASP A 52 -2.17 -6.59 9.19
N ILE A 53 -1.98 -5.65 8.25
CA ILE A 53 -0.85 -5.71 7.32
C ILE A 53 0.45 -5.47 8.05
N THR A 54 1.30 -6.49 8.08
CA THR A 54 2.63 -6.41 8.70
C THR A 54 3.73 -6.17 7.67
N LYS A 55 4.92 -5.76 8.16
CA LYS A 55 6.16 -5.67 7.35
C LYS A 55 6.42 -6.97 6.57
N LYS A 56 6.12 -8.13 7.16
CA LYS A 56 6.35 -9.45 6.57
C LYS A 56 5.38 -9.76 5.43
N ASP A 57 4.15 -9.26 5.49
CA ASP A 57 3.19 -9.41 4.40
C ASP A 57 3.62 -8.58 3.19
N VAL A 58 4.10 -7.35 3.44
CA VAL A 58 4.66 -6.48 2.40
C VAL A 58 5.86 -7.15 1.73
N ASP A 59 6.79 -7.68 2.51
CA ASP A 59 7.96 -8.39 1.99
C ASP A 59 7.56 -9.56 1.07
N LYS A 60 6.64 -10.42 1.50
CA LYS A 60 6.09 -11.51 0.68
C LYS A 60 5.41 -11.00 -0.60
N LEU A 61 4.75 -9.85 -0.54
CA LEU A 61 4.13 -9.25 -1.72
C LEU A 61 5.21 -8.81 -2.71
N LEU A 62 6.25 -8.13 -2.23
CA LEU A 62 7.34 -7.63 -3.07
C LEU A 62 8.14 -8.79 -3.70
N ASP A 63 8.41 -9.84 -2.94
CA ASP A 63 9.06 -11.07 -3.43
C ASP A 63 8.27 -11.69 -4.59
N ARG A 64 6.93 -11.76 -4.44
CA ARG A 64 6.04 -12.26 -5.48
C ARG A 64 5.99 -11.37 -6.72
N VAL A 65 5.99 -10.06 -6.55
CA VAL A 65 5.93 -9.10 -7.68
C VAL A 65 7.23 -9.14 -8.49
N GLY A 66 8.36 -9.23 -7.79
CA GLY A 66 9.69 -9.29 -8.38
C GLY A 66 10.15 -7.98 -9.06
N PRO A 67 11.46 -7.83 -9.31
CA PRO A 67 12.01 -6.66 -10.00
C PRO A 67 11.60 -6.65 -11.49
N PRO A 68 11.36 -5.47 -12.10
CA PRO A 68 11.50 -4.12 -11.52
C PRO A 68 10.23 -3.60 -10.82
N SER A 69 9.11 -4.30 -10.93
CA SER A 69 7.80 -3.82 -10.43
C SER A 69 7.71 -3.77 -8.90
N ALA A 70 8.48 -4.60 -8.18
CA ALA A 70 8.53 -4.59 -6.72
C ALA A 70 8.93 -3.23 -6.16
N LYS A 71 9.97 -2.59 -6.73
CA LYS A 71 10.43 -1.26 -6.28
C LYS A 71 9.30 -0.24 -6.33
N LYS A 72 8.62 -0.16 -7.47
CA LYS A 72 7.50 0.76 -7.68
C LYS A 72 6.32 0.46 -6.77
N THR A 73 6.04 -0.83 -6.53
CA THR A 73 5.00 -1.27 -5.58
C THR A 73 5.32 -0.81 -4.17
N LEU A 74 6.57 -0.95 -3.72
CA LEU A 74 7.00 -0.47 -2.40
C LEU A 74 6.85 1.05 -2.28
N GLU A 75 7.28 1.83 -3.28
CA GLU A 75 7.15 3.30 -3.26
C GLU A 75 5.68 3.76 -3.12
N VAL A 76 4.76 3.08 -3.82
CA VAL A 76 3.33 3.35 -3.73
C VAL A 76 2.77 2.94 -2.37
N LEU A 77 3.14 1.77 -1.85
CA LEU A 77 2.73 1.30 -0.52
C LEU A 77 3.23 2.22 0.59
N GLN A 78 4.49 2.64 0.54
CA GLN A 78 5.05 3.60 1.50
C GLN A 78 4.27 4.91 1.50
N SER A 79 3.95 5.44 0.33
CA SER A 79 3.12 6.65 0.21
C SER A 79 1.71 6.45 0.77
N MET A 80 1.10 5.29 0.53
CA MET A 80 -0.25 4.96 0.99
C MET A 80 -0.31 4.79 2.52
N PHE A 81 0.64 4.04 3.10
CA PHE A 81 0.70 3.84 4.56
C PHE A 81 1.15 5.10 5.30
N ALA A 82 2.03 5.93 4.72
CA ALA A 82 2.34 7.24 5.27
C ALA A 82 1.06 8.10 5.36
N PHE A 83 0.28 8.15 4.28
CA PHE A 83 -1.03 8.83 4.30
C PHE A 83 -1.97 8.26 5.36
N ALA A 84 -2.03 6.93 5.52
CA ALA A 84 -2.85 6.30 6.54
C ALA A 84 -2.47 6.73 7.96
N VAL A 85 -1.17 6.87 8.24
CA VAL A 85 -0.68 7.39 9.52
C VAL A 85 -0.99 8.87 9.67
N GLU A 86 -0.80 9.68 8.62
CA GLU A 86 -1.16 11.11 8.61
C GLU A 86 -2.66 11.36 8.84
N GLN A 87 -3.52 10.39 8.50
CA GLN A 87 -4.97 10.44 8.73
C GLN A 87 -5.41 9.74 10.03
N GLU A 88 -4.46 9.34 10.88
CA GLU A 88 -4.74 8.62 12.13
C GLU A 88 -5.53 7.30 11.93
N ILE A 89 -5.45 6.72 10.72
CA ILE A 89 -6.05 5.41 10.39
C ILE A 89 -5.15 4.29 10.92
N LEU A 90 -3.84 4.51 10.90
CA LEU A 90 -2.81 3.61 11.39
C LEU A 90 -1.93 4.35 12.41
N GLU A 91 -1.56 3.67 13.48
CA GLU A 91 -0.64 4.22 14.48
C GLU A 91 0.82 4.21 13.99
N ALA A 92 1.18 3.22 13.16
CA ALA A 92 2.53 3.06 12.64
C ALA A 92 2.52 2.58 11.18
N ASN A 93 3.48 3.06 10.40
CA ASN A 93 3.65 2.65 9.02
C ASN A 93 4.47 1.35 8.94
N PRO A 94 3.89 0.23 8.48
CA PRO A 94 4.59 -1.06 8.39
C PRO A 94 5.73 -1.07 7.34
N CYS A 95 5.76 -0.06 6.45
CA CYS A 95 6.73 0.07 5.37
C CYS A 95 7.80 1.14 5.61
N SER A 96 7.78 1.86 6.74
CA SER A 96 8.76 2.95 7.00
C SER A 96 10.21 2.47 7.01
N ASP A 97 10.44 1.22 7.43
CA ASP A 97 11.78 0.62 7.56
C ASP A 97 12.06 -0.42 6.45
N LEU A 98 11.20 -0.48 5.43
CA LEU A 98 11.45 -1.33 4.26
C LEU A 98 12.29 -0.56 3.26
N LEU A 99 13.56 -0.96 3.13
CA LEU A 99 14.33 -0.66 1.94
C LEU A 99 13.92 -1.68 0.87
N ALA A 100 13.81 -1.25 -0.39
CA ALA A 100 13.69 -2.17 -1.51
C ALA A 100 15.01 -2.97 -1.58
N SER A 101 15.15 -4.00 -0.75
CA SER A 101 16.32 -4.87 -0.75
C SER A 101 16.40 -5.53 -2.13
N SER A 102 17.30 -4.98 -2.94
CA SER A 102 17.85 -5.67 -4.11
C SER A 102 18.87 -6.74 -3.70
N GLU A 103 19.02 -7.02 -2.40
CA GLU A 103 19.89 -8.05 -1.87
C GLU A 103 19.05 -9.21 -1.38
N ALA A 104 19.01 -10.25 -2.21
CA ALA A 104 18.69 -11.60 -1.80
C ALA A 104 19.44 -11.90 -0.50
N THR A 105 18.72 -12.12 0.59
CA THR A 105 19.28 -12.82 1.74
C THR A 105 18.96 -14.29 1.52
N PRO A 106 19.96 -15.16 1.26
CA PRO A 106 19.74 -16.60 1.22
C PRO A 106 19.30 -17.01 2.62
N LYS A 107 18.16 -17.68 2.71
CA LYS A 107 17.71 -18.28 3.96
C LYS A 107 17.95 -19.79 3.88
N ASP A 108 19.00 -20.19 4.60
CA ASP A 108 19.44 -21.53 5.02
C ASP A 108 19.89 -22.52 3.91
#